data_AF-A0A6G0W8Q4-F1
#
_entry.id   AF-A0A6G0W8Q4-F1
#
_cell.length_a   1.000
_cell.length_b   1.000
_cell.length_c   1.000
_cell.angle_alpha   90.00
_cell.angle_beta   90.00
_cell.angle_gamma   90.00
#
_symmetry.space_group_name_H-M   'P 1'
#
loop_
_entity.id
_entity.type
_entity.pdbx_description
1 polymer ?
#
loop_
_entity_poly.entity_id
_entity_poly.type
_entity_poly.pdbx_seq_one_letter_code
_entity_poly.pdbx_strand_id
1 'polypeptide(L)'
;MDSLFARAIEKLDSSVEGKDKAAKSDKATPAKSPEEAVRKTKKRSPIVSYSSLESQRVLVTLARLVHKEQMEKSDYTIMPASFDVPDKDPWPENLRGQTININGFRAAKKKDQIHPKVEKRLNAIKFVWDIQQHKWDLNLWALKIYKALHGDLFMDPSYEISDKDPAFPRDMWKFPLGQWLAKTKANIRELSEDKKRLLAEAGVHWIE
;
A
#
# COMPACT_ATOMS: atom_id res chain seq x y z
N MET A 1 -1.49 -16.33 -7.56
CA MET A 1 -1.68 -15.26 -6.55
C MET A 1 -3.19 -14.99 -6.35
N ASP A 2 -4.06 -16.01 -6.45
CA ASP A 2 -5.44 -15.78 -6.92
C ASP A 2 -6.55 -16.38 -6.04
N SER A 3 -6.29 -16.59 -4.74
CA SER A 3 -7.33 -17.12 -3.83
C SER A 3 -8.12 -16.02 -3.11
N LEU A 4 -7.55 -14.81 -2.96
CA LEU A 4 -8.23 -13.69 -2.30
C LEU A 4 -9.05 -12.84 -3.26
N PHE A 5 -8.65 -12.74 -4.54
CA PHE A 5 -9.39 -12.04 -5.59
C PHE A 5 -10.77 -12.65 -5.84
N ALA A 6 -10.87 -13.98 -5.86
CA ALA A 6 -12.15 -14.67 -6.05
C ALA A 6 -13.09 -14.50 -4.85
N ARG A 7 -12.55 -14.55 -3.63
CA ARG A 7 -13.33 -14.52 -2.39
C ARG A 7 -13.95 -13.15 -2.09
N ALA A 8 -13.37 -12.07 -2.61
CA ALA A 8 -13.94 -10.73 -2.52
C ALA A 8 -15.11 -10.54 -3.50
N ILE A 9 -15.02 -11.11 -4.70
CA ILE A 9 -16.08 -11.05 -5.72
C ILE A 9 -17.32 -11.84 -5.26
N GLU A 10 -17.15 -13.02 -4.66
CA GLU A 10 -18.29 -13.79 -4.10
C GLU A 10 -19.03 -13.06 -2.98
N LYS A 11 -18.32 -12.25 -2.19
CA LYS A 11 -18.92 -11.53 -1.06
C LYS A 11 -19.78 -10.35 -1.50
N LEU A 12 -19.59 -9.87 -2.72
CA LEU A 12 -20.31 -8.75 -3.31
C LEU A 12 -21.73 -9.12 -3.79
N ASP A 13 -21.91 -10.36 -4.27
CA ASP A 13 -23.19 -10.83 -4.81
C ASP A 13 -24.29 -10.96 -3.74
N SER A 14 -23.90 -11.14 -2.47
CA SER A 14 -24.83 -11.32 -1.35
C SER A 14 -25.34 -10.01 -0.72
N SER A 15 -24.88 -8.84 -1.15
CA SER A 15 -25.10 -7.57 -0.42
C SER A 15 -25.96 -6.54 -1.15
N VAL A 16 -26.55 -6.87 -2.30
CA VAL A 16 -27.36 -5.93 -3.12
C VAL A 16 -28.85 -6.01 -2.75
N GLU A 17 -29.20 -5.75 -1.48
CA GLU A 17 -30.58 -5.41 -1.09
C GLU A 17 -30.56 -4.40 0.06
N GLY A 18 -31.00 -3.17 -0.21
CA GLY A 18 -31.30 -2.16 0.82
C GLY A 18 -30.46 -0.87 0.76
N LYS A 19 -30.84 0.06 -0.11
CA LYS A 19 -30.52 1.50 0.02
C LYS A 19 -31.48 2.15 1.02
N ASP A 20 -31.01 3.08 1.86
CA ASP A 20 -31.53 4.46 1.90
C ASP A 20 -30.85 5.40 2.94
N LYS A 21 -30.44 6.58 2.43
CA LYS A 21 -30.54 7.98 2.94
C LYS A 21 -29.78 8.51 4.19
N ALA A 22 -28.90 9.50 3.89
CA ALA A 22 -28.97 10.96 4.20
C ALA A 22 -28.13 11.64 5.33
N ALA A 23 -27.65 12.85 4.95
CA ALA A 23 -27.28 14.08 5.70
C ALA A 23 -25.90 14.18 6.41
N LYS A 24 -24.95 15.03 5.95
CA LYS A 24 -24.64 16.47 6.30
C LYS A 24 -24.11 16.64 7.75
N SER A 25 -23.13 17.47 8.14
CA SER A 25 -22.27 18.55 7.60
C SER A 25 -21.16 18.86 8.65
N ASP A 26 -20.24 19.79 8.32
CA ASP A 26 -19.48 20.73 9.19
C ASP A 26 -17.98 20.50 9.54
N LYS A 27 -17.13 21.01 8.62
CA LYS A 27 -16.16 22.13 8.76
C LYS A 27 -15.45 22.37 10.12
N ALA A 28 -14.12 22.25 10.14
CA ALA A 28 -13.19 23.24 10.73
C ALA A 28 -11.72 22.96 10.33
N THR A 29 -11.01 24.01 9.92
CA THR A 29 -9.59 24.05 9.55
C THR A 29 -8.77 24.73 10.69
N PRO A 30 -7.44 24.94 10.59
CA PRO A 30 -6.42 24.20 11.35
C PRO A 30 -5.62 25.10 12.31
N ALA A 31 -4.99 24.50 13.33
CA ALA A 31 -4.01 25.19 14.16
C ALA A 31 -2.62 24.54 13.97
N LYS A 32 -1.70 25.31 13.38
CA LYS A 32 -0.24 25.11 13.44
C LYS A 32 0.26 25.45 14.83
N SER A 33 1.22 24.68 15.36
CA SER A 33 2.37 25.20 16.11
C SER A 33 3.40 24.09 16.39
N PRO A 34 4.63 24.45 16.77
CA PRO A 34 5.87 23.89 16.22
C PRO A 34 6.63 23.04 17.24
N GLU A 35 7.45 22.08 16.80
CA GLU A 35 8.36 21.43 17.75
C GLU A 35 9.66 20.94 17.09
N GLU A 36 10.71 21.70 17.39
CA GLU A 36 12.08 21.30 17.67
C GLU A 36 12.80 20.29 16.77
N ALA A 37 13.70 20.86 15.97
CA ALA A 37 14.85 20.18 15.42
C ALA A 37 15.84 19.74 16.53
N VAL A 38 15.64 18.54 17.08
CA VAL A 38 16.63 17.88 17.92
C VAL A 38 17.74 17.30 17.02
N ARG A 39 18.93 17.93 17.06
CA ARG A 39 20.17 17.38 16.52
C ARG A 39 20.52 16.09 17.26
N LYS A 40 20.19 14.93 16.69
CA LYS A 40 20.59 13.61 17.24
C LYS A 40 21.99 13.22 16.72
N THR A 41 22.90 12.98 17.66
CA THR A 41 24.26 12.50 17.44
C THR A 41 24.26 11.14 16.73
N LYS A 42 25.07 10.99 15.66
CA LYS A 42 25.12 9.78 14.84
C LYS A 42 25.71 8.59 15.62
N LYS A 43 24.85 7.74 16.20
CA LYS A 43 25.21 6.36 16.59
C LYS A 43 25.56 5.57 15.31
N ARG A 44 26.59 4.73 15.35
CA ARG A 44 27.02 3.91 14.19
C ARG A 44 25.84 3.06 13.70
N SER A 45 25.51 3.16 12.40
CA SER A 45 24.44 2.37 11.80
C SER A 45 24.75 0.87 11.94
N PRO A 46 23.86 0.05 12.52
CA PRO A 46 24.06 -1.39 12.69
C PRO A 46 23.91 -2.17 11.37
N ILE A 47 23.45 -1.52 10.31
CA ILE A 47 23.35 -2.11 8.98
C ILE A 47 24.64 -1.79 8.23
N VAL A 48 25.57 -2.74 8.29
CA VAL A 48 26.85 -2.68 7.56
C VAL A 48 26.67 -3.20 6.13
N SER A 49 25.79 -4.20 5.94
CA SER A 49 25.45 -4.76 4.63
C SER A 49 24.02 -5.32 4.61
N TYR A 50 23.22 -4.88 3.63
CA TYR A 50 21.83 -5.33 3.44
C TYR A 50 21.70 -6.82 3.05
N SER A 51 22.78 -7.43 2.54
CA SER A 51 22.85 -8.86 2.25
C SER A 51 23.21 -9.72 3.47
N SER A 52 23.61 -9.11 4.59
CA SER A 52 23.91 -9.84 5.82
C SER A 52 22.65 -10.38 6.48
N LEU A 53 22.73 -11.60 7.01
CA LEU A 53 21.64 -12.23 7.75
C LEU A 53 21.21 -11.41 8.97
N GLU A 54 22.14 -10.71 9.64
CA GLU A 54 21.82 -9.87 10.79
C GLU A 54 20.96 -8.67 10.38
N SER A 55 21.35 -7.96 9.32
CA SER A 55 20.58 -6.84 8.80
C SER A 55 19.20 -7.29 8.29
N GLN A 56 19.12 -8.47 7.68
CA GLN A 56 17.85 -9.06 7.27
C GLN A 56 16.96 -9.46 8.46
N ARG A 57 17.54 -9.95 9.56
CA ARG A 57 16.80 -10.19 10.81
C ARG A 57 16.25 -8.90 11.39
N VAL A 58 17.05 -7.81 11.37
CA VAL A 58 16.58 -6.47 11.75
C VAL A 58 15.37 -6.05 10.92
N LEU A 59 15.43 -6.21 9.59
CA LEU A 59 14.28 -5.92 8.72
C LEU A 59 13.03 -6.73 9.13
N VAL A 60 13.17 -8.04 9.38
CA VAL A 60 12.03 -8.88 9.81
C VAL A 60 11.43 -8.39 11.13
N THR A 61 12.27 -8.03 12.09
CA THR A 61 11.80 -7.51 13.39
C THR A 61 11.03 -6.21 13.19
N LEU A 62 11.58 -5.26 12.43
CA LEU A 62 10.92 -3.98 12.16
C LEU A 62 9.63 -4.17 11.37
N ALA A 63 9.66 -4.96 10.31
CA ALA A 63 8.48 -5.22 9.49
C ALA A 63 7.36 -5.87 10.31
N ARG A 64 7.67 -6.73 11.28
CA ARG A 64 6.67 -7.30 12.20
C ARG A 64 6.06 -6.24 13.13
N LEU A 65 6.86 -5.30 13.63
CA LEU A 65 6.36 -4.21 14.47
C LEU A 65 5.47 -3.27 13.64
N VAL A 66 5.93 -2.87 12.45
CA VAL A 66 5.14 -2.09 11.50
C VAL A 66 3.85 -2.81 11.14
N HIS A 67 3.90 -4.11 10.86
CA HIS A 67 2.71 -4.90 10.54
C HIS A 67 1.68 -4.83 11.67
N LYS A 68 2.09 -4.93 12.93
CA LYS A 68 1.17 -4.81 14.08
C LYS A 68 0.52 -3.43 14.15
N GLU A 69 1.27 -2.35 13.92
CA GLU A 69 0.73 -0.99 13.88
C GLU A 69 -0.20 -0.77 12.67
N GLN A 70 0.12 -1.39 11.54
CA GLN A 70 -0.65 -1.25 10.30
C GLN A 70 -1.84 -2.19 10.20
N MET A 71 -1.89 -3.30 10.95
CA MET A 71 -2.91 -4.36 10.85
C MET A 71 -4.34 -3.83 10.95
N GLU A 72 -4.56 -2.77 11.73
CA GLU A 72 -5.88 -2.16 11.87
C GLU A 72 -6.33 -1.49 10.55
N LYS A 73 -5.39 -0.89 9.83
CA LYS A 73 -5.62 -0.07 8.62
C LYS A 73 -5.40 -0.84 7.32
N SER A 74 -4.48 -1.79 7.31
CA SER A 74 -4.01 -2.50 6.12
C SER A 74 -3.72 -3.95 6.44
N ASP A 75 -4.06 -4.84 5.51
CA ASP A 75 -3.61 -6.23 5.56
C ASP A 75 -2.14 -6.37 5.11
N TYR A 76 -1.58 -5.35 4.47
CA TYR A 76 -0.24 -5.35 3.89
C TYR A 76 0.75 -4.60 4.78
N THR A 77 2.01 -5.07 4.78
CA THR A 77 3.08 -4.35 5.48
C THR A 77 3.79 -3.43 4.51
N ILE A 78 3.41 -2.15 4.53
CA ILE A 78 3.95 -1.12 3.65
C ILE A 78 4.94 -0.27 4.43
N MET A 79 6.24 -0.50 4.19
CA MET A 79 7.30 0.31 4.75
C MET A 79 7.82 1.34 3.73
N PRO A 80 8.01 2.61 4.12
CA PRO A 80 8.60 3.64 3.24
C PRO A 80 10.05 3.30 2.86
N ALA A 81 10.57 3.96 1.83
CA ALA A 81 11.94 3.78 1.37
C ALA A 81 12.99 4.07 2.45
N SER A 82 12.74 5.11 3.24
CA SER A 82 13.46 5.45 4.45
C SER A 82 12.48 5.36 5.61
N PHE A 83 12.81 4.54 6.61
CA PHE A 83 11.98 4.36 7.79
C PHE A 83 12.72 4.86 9.02
N ASP A 84 12.18 5.88 9.66
CA ASP A 84 12.69 6.39 10.93
C ASP A 84 12.11 5.55 12.07
N VAL A 85 12.99 4.88 12.81
CA VAL A 85 12.59 4.04 13.93
C VAL A 85 12.20 4.95 15.11
N PRO A 86 10.94 4.89 15.58
CA PRO A 86 10.51 5.68 16.72
C PRO A 86 11.32 5.36 17.98
N ASP A 87 11.59 6.39 18.78
CA ASP A 87 12.37 6.30 20.01
C ASP A 87 11.49 5.90 21.20
N LYS A 88 10.74 4.80 21.06
CA LYS A 88 9.78 4.30 22.06
C LYS A 88 9.68 2.77 22.02
N ASP A 89 9.16 2.17 23.08
CA ASP A 89 8.74 0.77 23.03
C ASP A 89 7.60 0.59 22.01
N PRO A 90 7.50 -0.56 21.29
CA PRO A 90 8.29 -1.80 21.39
C PRO A 90 9.53 -1.86 20.48
N TRP A 91 10.04 -0.72 20.00
CA TRP A 91 11.16 -0.69 19.06
C TRP A 91 12.49 -1.08 19.74
N PRO A 92 13.40 -1.84 19.09
CA PRO A 92 14.67 -2.24 19.71
C PRO A 92 15.56 -1.04 20.04
N GLU A 93 16.08 -0.96 21.26
CA GLU A 93 16.88 0.19 21.75
C GLU A 93 18.09 0.52 20.86
N ASN A 94 18.71 -0.50 20.28
CA ASN A 94 19.84 -0.35 19.37
C ASN A 94 19.46 0.23 18.00
N LEU A 95 18.17 0.35 17.70
CA LEU A 95 17.63 0.90 16.44
C LEU A 95 16.84 2.20 16.66
N ARG A 96 16.42 2.50 17.89
CA ARG A 96 15.64 3.71 18.22
C ARG A 96 16.32 4.98 17.74
N GLY A 97 15.55 5.85 17.09
CA GLY A 97 16.01 7.13 16.55
C GLY A 97 16.93 7.02 15.34
N GLN A 98 17.06 5.83 14.72
CA GLN A 98 17.83 5.65 13.50
C GLN A 98 16.93 5.60 12.26
N THR A 99 17.45 6.15 11.17
CA THR A 99 16.83 6.01 9.85
C THR A 99 17.38 4.77 9.16
N ILE A 100 16.49 3.86 8.80
CA ILE A 100 16.83 2.62 8.11
C ILE A 100 16.40 2.72 6.66
N ASN A 101 17.34 2.43 5.76
CA ASN A 101 17.09 2.43 4.32
C ASN A 101 16.52 1.07 3.88
N ILE A 102 15.21 1.04 3.65
CA ILE A 102 14.48 -0.14 3.20
C ILE A 102 14.71 -0.41 1.71
N ASN A 103 15.01 0.62 0.91
CA ASN A 103 15.37 0.43 -0.49
C ASN A 103 16.64 -0.41 -0.66
N GLY A 104 17.59 -0.33 0.30
CA GLY A 104 18.76 -1.20 0.31
C GLY A 104 18.38 -2.69 0.35
N PHE A 105 17.41 -3.05 1.19
CA PHE A 105 16.90 -4.42 1.26
C PHE A 105 16.08 -4.83 0.03
N ARG A 106 15.29 -3.91 -0.54
CA ARG A 106 14.56 -4.16 -1.79
C ARG A 106 15.51 -4.39 -2.97
N ALA A 107 16.59 -3.62 -3.04
CA ALA A 107 17.64 -3.80 -4.03
C ALA A 107 18.37 -5.13 -3.83
N ALA A 108 18.65 -5.52 -2.59
CA ALA A 108 19.20 -6.84 -2.28
C ALA A 108 18.26 -7.97 -2.72
N LYS A 109 16.94 -7.81 -2.58
CA LYS A 109 15.97 -8.80 -3.08
C LYS A 109 16.00 -8.94 -4.60
N LYS A 110 16.11 -7.83 -5.34
CA LYS A 110 16.25 -7.86 -6.81
C LYS A 110 17.52 -8.57 -7.29
N LYS A 111 18.53 -8.70 -6.42
CA LYS A 111 19.78 -9.43 -6.68
C LYS A 111 19.78 -10.85 -6.07
N ASP A 112 18.64 -11.32 -5.57
CA ASP A 112 18.49 -12.60 -4.86
C ASP A 112 19.44 -12.78 -3.67
N GLN A 113 19.80 -11.67 -3.01
CA GLN A 113 20.67 -11.64 -1.83
C GLN A 113 19.90 -11.73 -0.51
N ILE A 114 18.58 -11.89 -0.57
CA ILE A 114 17.75 -12.11 0.63
C ILE A 114 17.68 -13.60 0.91
N HIS A 115 17.99 -13.98 2.14
CA HIS A 115 17.95 -15.36 2.55
C HIS A 115 16.51 -15.92 2.45
N PRO A 116 16.28 -17.11 1.87
CA PRO A 116 14.93 -17.64 1.64
C PRO A 116 14.06 -17.73 2.90
N LYS A 117 14.64 -18.09 4.05
CA LYS A 117 13.95 -18.07 5.36
C LYS A 117 13.47 -16.68 5.78
N VAL A 118 14.22 -15.63 5.46
CA VAL A 118 13.85 -14.23 5.76
C VAL A 118 12.73 -13.81 4.83
N GLU A 119 12.88 -14.07 3.54
CA GLU A 119 11.84 -13.82 2.54
C GLU A 119 10.52 -14.51 2.92
N LYS A 120 10.55 -15.79 3.29
CA LYS A 120 9.35 -16.51 3.74
C LYS A 120 8.67 -15.84 4.94
N ARG A 121 9.45 -15.31 5.90
CA ARG A 121 8.92 -14.58 7.07
C ARG A 121 8.31 -13.23 6.69
N LEU A 122 8.89 -12.52 5.73
CA LEU A 122 8.38 -11.25 5.21
C LEU A 122 7.12 -11.48 4.36
N ASN A 123 7.10 -12.52 3.53
CA ASN A 123 5.92 -12.89 2.75
C ASN A 123 4.75 -13.32 3.64
N ALA A 124 5.02 -13.97 4.78
CA ALA A 124 3.99 -14.34 5.76
C ALA A 124 3.26 -13.14 6.39
N ILE A 125 3.91 -11.97 6.47
CA ILE A 125 3.30 -10.71 6.92
C ILE A 125 2.90 -9.80 5.74
N LYS A 126 2.81 -10.36 4.53
CA LYS A 126 2.49 -9.64 3.29
C LYS A 126 3.35 -8.38 3.10
N PHE A 127 4.66 -8.50 3.33
CA PHE A 127 5.60 -7.40 3.15
C PHE A 127 5.69 -6.97 1.68
N VAL A 128 5.55 -5.66 1.45
CA VAL A 128 5.55 -5.07 0.12
C VAL A 128 6.97 -4.72 -0.33
N TRP A 129 7.52 -5.56 -1.19
CA TRP A 129 8.83 -5.38 -1.81
C TRP A 129 8.86 -4.25 -2.85
N ASP A 130 7.77 -4.06 -3.59
CA ASP A 130 7.62 -2.97 -4.55
C ASP A 130 6.33 -2.19 -4.25
N ILE A 131 6.49 -1.00 -3.66
CA ILE A 131 5.36 -0.14 -3.29
C ILE A 131 4.61 0.35 -4.53
N GLN A 132 5.34 0.66 -5.61
CA GLN A 132 4.73 1.24 -6.80
C GLN A 132 3.90 0.19 -7.52
N GLN A 133 4.43 -1.03 -7.63
CA GLN A 133 3.68 -2.15 -8.17
C GLN A 133 2.48 -2.49 -7.28
N HIS A 134 2.65 -2.54 -5.97
CA HIS A 134 1.54 -2.84 -5.06
C HIS A 134 0.41 -1.80 -5.13
N LYS A 135 0.75 -0.51 -5.19
CA LYS A 135 -0.25 0.56 -5.40
C LYS A 135 -0.97 0.41 -6.73
N TRP A 136 -0.23 0.06 -7.79
CA TRP A 136 -0.82 -0.21 -9.09
C TRP A 136 -1.82 -1.37 -9.04
N ASP A 137 -1.43 -2.49 -8.42
CA ASP A 137 -2.26 -3.68 -8.30
C ASP A 137 -3.52 -3.42 -7.47
N LEU A 138 -3.41 -2.65 -6.38
CA LEU A 138 -4.57 -2.20 -5.60
C LEU A 138 -5.52 -1.35 -6.46
N ASN A 139 -4.98 -0.36 -7.18
CA ASN A 139 -5.80 0.51 -8.03
C ASN A 139 -6.52 -0.27 -9.13
N LEU A 140 -5.83 -1.21 -9.77
CA LEU A 140 -6.43 -2.11 -10.74
C LEU A 140 -7.52 -2.99 -10.11
N TRP A 141 -7.29 -3.47 -8.88
CA TRP A 141 -8.27 -4.27 -8.17
C TRP A 141 -9.55 -3.47 -7.87
N ALA A 142 -9.43 -2.22 -7.44
CA ALA A 142 -10.61 -1.38 -7.25
C ALA A 142 -11.36 -1.09 -8.55
N LEU A 143 -10.67 -0.94 -9.69
CA LEU A 143 -11.36 -0.85 -10.98
C LEU A 143 -12.19 -2.10 -11.27
N LYS A 144 -11.60 -3.28 -11.04
CA LYS A 144 -12.31 -4.56 -11.25
C LYS A 144 -13.54 -4.67 -10.34
N ILE A 145 -13.42 -4.26 -9.07
CA ILE A 145 -14.56 -4.22 -8.13
C ILE A 145 -15.63 -3.24 -8.62
N TYR A 146 -15.23 -2.02 -8.98
CA TYR A 146 -16.16 -1.00 -9.49
C TYR A 146 -16.92 -1.50 -10.72
N LYS A 147 -16.21 -2.12 -11.68
CA LYS A 147 -16.86 -2.71 -12.85
C LYS A 147 -17.83 -3.83 -12.49
N ALA A 148 -17.48 -4.68 -11.52
CA ALA A 148 -18.38 -5.72 -11.06
C ALA A 148 -19.66 -5.15 -10.41
N LEU A 149 -19.53 -4.03 -9.70
CA LEU A 149 -20.65 -3.33 -9.04
C LEU A 149 -21.56 -2.58 -10.02
N HIS A 150 -20.96 -1.85 -10.96
CA HIS A 150 -21.67 -0.90 -11.82
C HIS A 150 -21.93 -1.45 -13.23
N GLY A 151 -21.30 -2.58 -13.60
CA GLY A 151 -21.37 -3.19 -14.93
C GLY A 151 -20.45 -2.53 -15.96
N ASP A 152 -20.15 -1.25 -15.80
CA ASP A 152 -19.26 -0.47 -16.66
C ASP A 152 -18.10 0.20 -15.89
N LEU A 153 -17.23 0.85 -16.65
CA LEU A 153 -16.09 1.63 -16.12
C LEU A 153 -16.26 3.12 -16.45
N PHE A 154 -17.50 3.58 -16.59
CA PHE A 154 -17.81 4.98 -16.87
C PHE A 154 -17.84 5.76 -15.57
N MET A 155 -16.64 5.99 -15.04
CA MET A 155 -16.45 6.62 -13.74
C MET A 155 -16.19 8.11 -13.91
N ASP A 156 -16.92 8.93 -13.15
CA ASP A 156 -16.62 10.35 -13.04
C ASP A 156 -15.20 10.55 -12.48
N PRO A 157 -14.42 11.53 -12.99
CA PRO A 157 -13.09 11.82 -12.43
C PRO A 157 -13.15 12.17 -10.94
N SER A 158 -14.28 12.64 -10.43
CA SER A 158 -14.50 12.96 -9.02
C SER A 158 -14.89 11.76 -8.16
N TYR A 159 -15.01 10.56 -8.73
CA TYR A 159 -15.39 9.38 -7.98
C TYR A 159 -14.31 8.99 -6.96
N GLU A 160 -14.73 8.90 -5.71
CA GLU A 160 -13.92 8.48 -4.57
C GLU A 160 -14.59 7.28 -3.91
N ILE A 161 -13.77 6.30 -3.54
CA ILE A 161 -14.24 5.12 -2.80
C ILE A 161 -14.71 5.57 -1.43
N SER A 162 -15.94 5.19 -1.07
CA SER A 162 -16.53 5.59 0.21
C SER A 162 -15.74 5.06 1.41
N ASP A 163 -15.76 5.81 2.50
CA ASP A 163 -15.16 5.37 3.75
C ASP A 163 -15.87 4.11 4.26
N LYS A 164 -15.10 3.08 4.59
CA LYS A 164 -15.60 1.79 5.10
C LYS A 164 -16.46 0.99 4.13
N ASP A 165 -16.32 1.20 2.83
CA ASP A 165 -17.00 0.38 1.83
C ASP A 165 -16.54 -1.09 1.93
N PRO A 166 -17.45 -2.05 2.21
CA PRO A 166 -17.09 -3.45 2.36
C PRO A 166 -16.65 -4.12 1.05
N ALA A 167 -16.99 -3.54 -0.10
CA ALA A 167 -16.59 -4.04 -1.41
C ALA A 167 -15.08 -3.81 -1.67
N PHE A 168 -14.50 -2.78 -1.03
CA PHE A 168 -13.12 -2.38 -1.23
C PHE A 168 -12.25 -2.71 -0.01
N PRO A 169 -10.95 -2.99 -0.21
CA PRO A 169 -10.03 -3.12 0.90
C PRO A 169 -9.89 -1.79 1.67
N ARG A 170 -9.55 -1.92 2.96
CA ARG A 170 -9.33 -0.77 3.86
C ARG A 170 -8.30 0.22 3.33
N ASP A 171 -7.29 -0.29 2.63
CA ASP A 171 -6.23 0.47 1.98
C ASP A 171 -6.72 1.45 0.91
N MET A 172 -7.95 1.27 0.42
CA MET A 172 -8.51 2.02 -0.70
C MET A 172 -9.70 2.89 -0.31
N TRP A 173 -10.11 2.87 0.95
CA TRP A 173 -11.13 3.80 1.43
C TRP A 173 -10.64 5.25 1.28
N LYS A 174 -11.51 6.14 0.80
CA LYS A 174 -11.21 7.54 0.46
C LYS A 174 -10.20 7.72 -0.67
N PHE A 175 -9.98 6.68 -1.49
CA PHE A 175 -9.10 6.79 -2.64
C PHE A 175 -9.86 7.36 -3.85
N PRO A 176 -9.37 8.43 -4.50
CA PRO A 176 -10.00 9.03 -5.68
C PRO A 176 -9.71 8.20 -6.93
N LEU A 177 -10.43 7.08 -7.07
CA LEU A 177 -10.26 6.12 -8.15
C LEU A 177 -10.53 6.75 -9.52
N GLY A 178 -11.49 7.68 -9.61
CA GLY A 178 -11.82 8.39 -10.85
C GLY A 178 -10.67 9.23 -11.38
N GLN A 179 -10.04 10.01 -10.50
CA GLN A 179 -8.88 10.84 -10.85
C GLN A 179 -7.70 9.98 -11.29
N TRP A 180 -7.46 8.87 -10.57
CA TRP A 180 -6.40 7.95 -10.91
C TRP A 180 -6.62 7.31 -12.28
N LEU A 181 -7.84 6.88 -12.60
CA LEU A 181 -8.18 6.32 -13.91
C LEU A 181 -8.00 7.36 -15.02
N ALA A 182 -8.49 8.58 -14.84
CA ALA A 182 -8.34 9.66 -15.80
C ALA A 182 -6.86 9.98 -16.07
N LYS A 183 -6.05 10.09 -15.01
CA LYS A 183 -4.60 10.28 -15.12
C LYS A 183 -3.91 9.10 -15.82
N THR A 184 -4.34 7.89 -15.54
CA THR A 184 -3.79 6.67 -16.16
C THR A 184 -4.12 6.63 -17.65
N LYS A 185 -5.36 6.96 -18.05
CA LYS A 185 -5.76 7.09 -19.46
C LYS A 185 -4.97 8.19 -20.18
N ALA A 186 -4.78 9.34 -19.55
CA ALA A 186 -4.00 10.43 -20.13
C ALA A 186 -2.52 10.05 -20.38
N ASN A 187 -1.94 9.23 -19.50
CA ASN A 187 -0.55 8.77 -19.62
C ASN A 187 -0.44 7.40 -20.28
N ILE A 188 -1.49 6.89 -20.95
CA ILE A 188 -1.53 5.52 -21.51
C ILE A 188 -0.34 5.25 -22.45
N ARG A 189 0.15 6.27 -23.15
CA ARG A 189 1.29 6.18 -24.07
C ARG A 189 2.62 5.92 -23.36
N GLU A 190 2.76 6.35 -22.10
CA GLU A 190 3.95 6.14 -21.27
C GLU A 190 3.89 4.83 -20.47
N LEU A 191 2.72 4.21 -20.39
CA LEU A 191 2.53 2.94 -19.70
C LEU A 191 3.16 1.78 -20.48
N SER A 192 3.73 0.81 -19.75
CA SER A 192 4.22 -0.43 -20.34
C SER A 192 3.08 -1.24 -20.97
N GLU A 193 3.39 -2.02 -22.00
CA GLU A 193 2.41 -2.87 -22.68
C GLU A 193 1.70 -3.84 -21.73
N ASP A 194 2.41 -4.38 -20.73
CA ASP A 194 1.80 -5.23 -19.71
C ASP A 194 0.70 -4.49 -18.92
N LYS A 195 0.94 -3.23 -18.54
CA LYS A 195 -0.03 -2.43 -17.81
C LYS A 195 -1.22 -2.06 -18.69
N LYS A 196 -0.99 -1.74 -19.96
CA LYS A 196 -2.06 -1.52 -20.95
C LYS A 196 -2.92 -2.79 -21.07
N ARG A 197 -2.30 -3.95 -21.26
CA ARG A 197 -3.00 -5.24 -21.36
C ARG A 197 -3.87 -5.50 -20.13
N LEU A 198 -3.36 -5.26 -18.92
CA LEU A 198 -4.12 -5.44 -17.68
C LEU A 198 -5.32 -4.48 -17.57
N LEU A 199 -5.18 -3.24 -18.04
CA LEU A 199 -6.28 -2.28 -18.09
C LEU A 199 -7.35 -2.70 -19.12
N ALA A 200 -6.93 -3.16 -20.30
CA ALA A 200 -7.85 -3.69 -21.31
C ALA A 200 -8.59 -4.92 -20.79
N GLU A 201 -7.91 -5.83 -20.10
CA GLU A 201 -8.51 -7.01 -19.47
C GLU A 201 -9.51 -6.61 -18.37
N ALA A 202 -9.21 -5.57 -17.60
CA ALA A 202 -10.17 -4.99 -16.67
C ALA A 202 -11.39 -4.36 -17.41
N GLY A 203 -11.30 -4.10 -18.72
CA GLY A 203 -12.35 -3.50 -19.55
C GLY A 203 -12.27 -1.98 -19.64
N VAL A 204 -11.11 -1.40 -19.31
CA VAL A 204 -10.89 0.02 -19.50
C VAL A 204 -10.73 0.27 -21.00
N HIS A 205 -11.61 1.09 -21.56
CA HIS A 205 -11.44 1.61 -22.91
C HIS A 205 -10.76 2.98 -22.86
N TRP A 206 -9.78 3.18 -23.73
CA TRP A 206 -9.11 4.45 -23.97
C TRP A 206 -9.17 4.77 -25.46
N ILE A 207 -9.21 6.06 -25.78
CA ILE A 207 -9.14 6.56 -27.15
C ILE A 207 -7.67 6.89 -27.40
N GLU A 208 -7.11 6.30 -28.46
CA GLU A 208 -5.69 6.40 -28.82
C GLU A 208 -5.34 7.69 -29.56
#